data_AF-A0A9E4V1V0-F1
#
_entry.id   AF-A0A9E4V1V0-F1
#
_cell.length_a   1.000
_cell.length_b   1.000
_cell.length_c   1.000
_cell.angle_alpha   90.00
_cell.angle_beta   90.00
_cell.angle_gamma   90.00
#
_symmetry.space_group_name_H-M   'P 1'
#
loop_
_entity.id
_entity.type
_entity.pdbx_description
1 polymer ?
#
loop_
_entity_poly.entity_id
_entity_poly.type
_entity_poly.pdbx_seq_one_letter_code
_entity_poly.pdbx_strand_id
1 'polypeptide(L)'
;GFAMLYSGLVAMVWNAWNTIKSQRIALYERVRELESASVEITQLQGMIPICAHCKNVREDDGYWGRIETYLGKRTDAEFSHSICPTCLSTHYPEVAERLVANLPPDVSGA
;
A
#
# COMPACT_ATOMS: atom_id res chain seq x y z
N GLY A 1 -7.72 40.32 -52.19
CA GLY A 1 -8.48 39.53 -51.20
C GLY A 1 -7.56 38.59 -50.44
N PHE A 2 -6.89 39.10 -49.40
CA PHE A 2 -5.98 38.30 -48.54
C PHE A 2 -6.61 38.04 -47.15
N ALA A 3 -7.56 38.89 -46.73
CA ALA A 3 -8.28 38.78 -45.46
C ALA A 3 -9.20 37.56 -45.33
N MET A 4 -9.69 37.01 -46.45
CA MET A 4 -10.59 35.84 -46.45
C MET A 4 -9.86 34.49 -46.28
N LEU A 5 -8.55 34.42 -46.57
CA LEU A 5 -7.76 33.21 -46.37
C LEU A 5 -7.17 33.14 -44.95
N TYR A 6 -6.88 34.30 -44.36
CA TYR A 6 -6.32 34.41 -43.00
C TYR A 6 -7.34 34.03 -41.91
N SER A 7 -8.63 34.33 -42.12
CA SER A 7 -9.71 33.95 -41.18
C SER A 7 -9.91 32.44 -41.07
N GLY A 8 -9.75 31.69 -42.18
CA GLY A 8 -9.88 30.24 -42.20
C GLY A 8 -8.80 29.53 -41.38
N LEU A 9 -7.53 29.94 -41.53
CA LEU A 9 -6.42 29.35 -40.78
C LEU A 9 -6.47 29.68 -39.29
N VAL A 10 -6.83 30.92 -38.94
CA VAL A 10 -7.04 31.31 -37.53
C VAL A 10 -8.20 30.53 -36.91
N ALA A 11 -9.29 30.33 -37.64
CA ALA A 11 -10.40 29.49 -37.19
C ALA A 11 -10.01 28.01 -37.04
N MET A 12 -9.21 27.46 -37.96
CA MET A 12 -8.71 26.08 -37.86
C MET A 12 -7.80 25.89 -36.64
N VAL A 13 -6.89 26.82 -36.38
CA VAL A 13 -6.02 26.78 -35.20
C VAL A 13 -6.81 26.96 -33.91
N TRP A 14 -7.80 27.87 -33.90
CA TRP A 14 -8.69 28.08 -32.75
C TRP A 14 -9.55 26.85 -32.45
N ASN A 15 -10.13 26.23 -33.49
CA ASN A 15 -10.89 24.99 -33.37
C ASN A 15 -10.01 23.84 -32.88
N ALA A 16 -8.81 23.68 -33.46
CA ALA A 16 -7.85 22.65 -33.05
C ALA A 16 -7.40 22.83 -31.60
N TRP A 17 -7.10 24.07 -31.18
CA TRP A 17 -6.74 24.38 -29.80
C TRP A 17 -7.90 24.10 -28.82
N ASN A 18 -9.13 24.43 -29.21
CA ASN A 18 -10.32 24.13 -28.41
C ASN A 18 -10.57 22.62 -28.26
N THR A 19 -10.34 21.83 -29.31
CA THR A 19 -10.46 20.36 -29.25
C THR A 19 -9.39 19.73 -28.36
N ILE A 20 -8.14 20.21 -28.44
CA ILE A 20 -7.04 19.69 -27.60
C ILE A 20 -7.26 20.06 -26.12
N LYS A 21 -7.81 21.24 -25.85
CA LYS A 21 -8.13 21.70 -24.49
C LYS A 21 -9.24 20.87 -23.86
N SER A 22 -10.30 20.53 -24.60
CA SER A 22 -11.43 19.75 -24.07
C SER A 22 -11.03 18.32 -23.72
N GLN A 23 -10.16 17.70 -24.52
CA GLN A 23 -9.65 16.35 -24.24
C GLN A 23 -8.81 16.28 -22.96
N ARG A 24 -7.99 17.31 -22.71
CA ARG A 24 -7.18 17.39 -21.48
C ARG A 24 -8.05 17.53 -20.23
N ILE A 25 -9.10 18.34 -20.29
CA ILE A 25 -10.02 18.53 -19.16
C ILE A 25 -10.71 17.21 -18.82
N ALA A 26 -11.22 16.49 -19.83
CA ALA A 26 -11.82 15.17 -19.63
C ALA A 26 -10.83 14.15 -19.04
N LEU A 27 -9.56 14.18 -19.47
CA LEU A 27 -8.52 13.31 -18.92
C LEU A 27 -8.25 13.62 -17.44
N TYR A 28 -8.12 14.90 -17.08
CA TYR A 28 -7.93 15.31 -15.68
C TYR A 28 -9.11 14.94 -14.80
N GLU A 29 -10.34 15.07 -15.32
CA GLU A 29 -11.56 14.63 -14.62
C GLU A 29 -11.51 13.13 -14.33
N ARG A 30 -11.14 12.32 -15.33
CA ARG A 30 -11.01 10.87 -15.18
C ARG A 30 -9.91 10.46 -14.22
N VAL A 31 -8.76 11.12 -14.27
CA VAL A 31 -7.67 10.88 -13.31
C VAL A 31 -8.14 11.22 -11.89
N ARG A 32 -8.86 12.33 -11.71
CA ARG A 32 -9.40 12.73 -10.40
C ARG A 32 -10.48 11.77 -9.88
N GLU A 33 -11.37 11.28 -10.75
CA GLU A 33 -12.33 10.23 -10.40
C GLU A 33 -11.61 8.96 -9.94
N LEU A 34 -10.61 8.51 -10.69
CA LEU A 34 -9.81 7.33 -10.35
C LEU A 34 -9.05 7.52 -9.04
N GLU A 35 -8.42 8.68 -8.83
CA GLU A 35 -7.72 9.01 -7.58
C GLU A 35 -8.71 9.05 -6.40
N SER A 36 -9.89 9.64 -6.55
CA SER A 36 -10.91 9.69 -5.50
C SER A 36 -11.46 8.31 -5.14
N ALA A 37 -11.74 7.47 -6.14
CA ALA A 37 -12.15 6.08 -5.94
C ALA A 37 -11.03 5.25 -5.28
N SER A 38 -9.76 5.53 -5.63
CA SER A 38 -8.61 4.87 -5.00
C SER A 38 -8.44 5.28 -3.53
N VAL A 39 -8.69 6.54 -3.17
CA VAL A 39 -8.63 7.01 -1.77
C VAL A 39 -9.77 6.38 -0.95
N GLU A 40 -10.94 6.20 -1.54
CA GLU A 40 -12.09 5.57 -0.90
C GLU A 40 -11.84 4.08 -0.60
N ILE A 41 -11.16 3.36 -1.50
CA ILE A 41 -10.74 1.95 -1.28
C ILE A 41 -9.78 1.83 -0.09
N THR A 42 -8.88 2.79 0.13
CA THR A 42 -7.87 2.73 1.20
C THR A 42 -8.50 2.87 2.60
N GLN A 43 -9.63 3.56 2.74
CA GLN A 43 -10.24 3.79 4.07
C GLN A 43 -11.06 2.61 4.60
N LEU A 44 -11.56 1.72 3.73
CA LEU A 44 -12.24 0.49 4.15
C LEU A 44 -11.27 -0.64 4.54
N GLN A 45 -9.96 -0.45 4.37
CA GLN A 45 -8.93 -1.45 4.65
C GLN A 45 -8.27 -1.32 6.04
N GLY A 46 -8.65 -0.34 6.86
CA GLY A 46 -7.96 -0.04 8.13
C GLY A 46 -8.30 -0.95 9.31
N MET A 47 -9.41 -1.70 9.27
CA MET A 47 -9.85 -2.56 10.37
C MET A 47 -9.67 -4.03 10.03
N ILE A 48 -8.69 -4.68 10.66
CA ILE A 48 -8.47 -6.12 10.55
C ILE A 48 -9.30 -6.83 11.64
N PRO A 49 -10.34 -7.61 11.29
CA PRO A 49 -11.15 -8.32 12.26
C PRO A 49 -10.36 -9.49 12.85
N ILE A 50 -9.87 -9.34 14.09
CA ILE A 50 -9.12 -10.37 14.80
C ILE A 50 -9.92 -11.02 15.94
N CYS A 51 -9.64 -12.30 16.22
CA CYS A 51 -10.19 -12.99 17.37
C CYS A 51 -9.56 -12.44 18.65
N ALA A 52 -10.38 -12.05 19.62
CA ALA A 52 -9.89 -11.51 20.88
C ALA A 52 -9.00 -12.51 21.66
N HIS A 53 -9.24 -13.81 21.50
CA HIS A 53 -8.54 -14.87 22.22
C HIS A 53 -7.27 -15.34 21.48
N CYS A 54 -7.39 -15.87 20.26
CA CYS A 54 -6.27 -16.47 19.53
C CYS A 54 -5.57 -15.53 18.53
N LYS A 55 -6.06 -14.30 18.34
CA LYS A 55 -5.53 -13.28 17.42
C LYS A 55 -5.52 -13.64 15.93
N ASN A 56 -6.10 -14.78 15.55
CA ASN A 56 -6.36 -15.10 14.14
C ASN A 56 -7.24 -14.03 13.48
N VAL A 57 -7.06 -13.83 12.18
CA VAL A 57 -7.83 -12.91 11.34
C VAL A 57 -8.99 -13.65 10.70
N ARG A 58 -10.16 -13.02 10.65
CA ARG A 58 -11.33 -13.55 9.93
C ARG A 58 -11.17 -13.30 8.42
N GLU A 59 -11.20 -14.37 7.63
CA GLU A 59 -11.22 -14.31 6.17
C GLU A 59 -12.67 -14.18 5.65
N ASP A 60 -12.81 -13.72 4.40
CA ASP A 60 -14.10 -13.39 3.77
C ASP A 60 -15.00 -14.63 3.56
N ASP A 61 -14.40 -15.82 3.54
CA ASP A 61 -15.05 -17.13 3.46
C ASP A 61 -15.54 -17.65 4.83
N GLY A 62 -15.29 -16.89 5.90
CA GLY A 62 -15.67 -17.23 7.26
C GLY A 62 -14.66 -18.09 8.02
N TYR A 63 -13.53 -18.47 7.40
CA TYR A 63 -12.45 -19.17 8.10
C TYR A 63 -11.58 -18.21 8.92
N TRP A 64 -10.89 -18.76 9.92
CA TRP A 64 -9.95 -18.03 10.76
C TRP A 64 -8.52 -18.42 10.39
N GLY A 65 -7.76 -17.46 9.88
CA GLY A 65 -6.39 -17.63 9.42
C GLY A 65 -5.37 -16.93 10.33
N ARG A 66 -4.11 -17.30 10.18
CA ARG A 66 -2.99 -16.59 10.83
C ARG A 66 -2.81 -15.19 10.24
N ILE A 67 -2.36 -14.24 11.05
CA ILE A 67 -2.19 -12.85 10.63
C ILE A 67 -1.10 -12.69 9.56
N GLU A 68 -0.04 -13.50 9.63
CA GLU A 68 1.05 -13.52 8.65
C GLU A 68 0.53 -13.90 7.26
N THR A 69 -0.35 -14.90 7.20
CA THR A 69 -1.02 -15.30 5.96
C THR A 69 -1.92 -14.20 5.42
N TYR A 70 -2.69 -13.54 6.31
CA TYR A 70 -3.59 -12.46 5.91
C TYR A 70 -2.83 -11.25 5.33
N LEU A 71 -1.75 -10.83 6.00
CA LEU A 71 -0.92 -9.70 5.58
C LEU A 71 -0.07 -10.04 4.36
N GLY A 72 0.50 -11.24 4.27
CA GLY A 72 1.27 -11.67 3.10
C GLY A 72 0.44 -11.78 1.82
N LYS A 73 -0.88 -12.00 1.92
CA LYS A 73 -1.80 -11.95 0.76
C LYS A 73 -2.14 -10.52 0.31
N ARG A 74 -1.98 -9.51 1.18
CA ARG A 74 -2.49 -8.14 1.01
C ARG A 74 -1.41 -7.07 0.97
N THR A 75 -0.16 -7.46 1.17
CA THR A 75 1.02 -6.58 1.19
C THR A 75 2.19 -7.33 0.56
N ASP A 76 3.22 -6.60 0.13
CA ASP A 76 4.47 -7.18 -0.35
C ASP A 76 5.43 -7.58 0.81
N ALA A 77 4.92 -7.70 2.04
CA ALA A 77 5.73 -8.00 3.21
C ALA A 77 6.02 -9.50 3.34
N GLU A 78 7.29 -9.84 3.58
CA GLU A 78 7.74 -11.19 3.92
C GLU A 78 8.05 -11.31 5.42
N PHE A 79 7.61 -12.41 6.04
CA PHE A 79 7.85 -12.66 7.47
C PHE A 79 9.03 -13.60 7.68
N SER A 80 10.00 -13.14 8.48
CA SER A 80 11.05 -14.01 9.03
C SER A 80 10.69 -14.46 10.45
N HIS A 81 11.20 -15.62 10.86
CA HIS A 81 10.90 -16.21 12.17
C HIS A 81 12.14 -16.19 13.08
N SER A 82 12.59 -14.99 13.46
CA SER A 82 13.67 -14.83 14.44
C SER A 82 13.15 -14.94 15.87
N ILE A 83 14.05 -15.26 16.81
CA ILE A 83 13.78 -15.23 18.25
C ILE A 83 14.55 -14.08 18.88
N CYS A 84 13.89 -13.22 19.66
CA CYS A 84 14.59 -12.14 20.35
C CYS A 84 15.41 -12.69 21.53
N PRO A 85 16.46 -11.98 21.99
CA PRO A 85 17.32 -12.47 23.07
C PRO A 85 16.60 -12.72 24.40
N THR A 86 15.56 -11.93 24.71
CA THR A 86 14.72 -12.14 25.89
C THR A 86 13.97 -13.48 25.82
N CYS A 87 13.33 -13.77 24.68
CA CYS A 87 12.64 -15.04 24.46
C CYS A 87 13.62 -16.21 24.42
N LEU A 88 14.79 -16.03 23.81
CA LEU A 88 15.85 -17.04 23.78
C LEU A 88 16.29 -17.39 25.20
N SER A 89 16.55 -16.39 26.05
CA SER A 89 16.98 -16.59 27.45
C SER A 89 15.89 -17.21 28.31
N THR A 90 14.61 -16.93 28.01
CA THR A 90 13.47 -17.46 28.77
C THR A 90 13.14 -18.90 28.41
N HIS A 91 13.12 -19.22 27.11
CA HIS A 91 12.65 -20.52 26.62
C HIS A 91 13.78 -21.51 26.32
N TYR A 92 15.00 -21.02 26.09
CA TYR A 92 16.19 -21.81 25.77
C TYR A 92 17.41 -21.31 26.55
N PRO A 93 17.36 -21.27 27.89
CA PRO A 93 18.42 -20.70 28.72
C PRO A 93 19.79 -21.36 28.47
N GLU A 94 19.83 -22.66 28.21
CA GLU A 94 21.04 -23.42 27.91
C GLU A 94 21.70 -23.01 26.58
N VAL A 95 20.90 -22.55 25.62
CA VAL A 95 21.38 -22.03 24.33
C VAL A 95 21.79 -20.57 24.48
N ALA A 96 21.03 -19.80 25.27
CA ALA A 96 21.27 -18.38 25.51
C ALA A 96 22.63 -18.13 26.18
N GLU A 97 23.04 -18.95 27.15
CA GLU A 97 24.32 -18.80 27.85
C GLU A 97 25.53 -18.79 26.89
N ARG A 98 25.43 -19.51 25.76
CA ARG A 98 26.51 -19.59 24.76
C ARG A 98 26.45 -18.48 23.72
N LEU A 99 25.26 -17.95 23.42
CA LEU A 99 25.03 -17.02 22.32
C LEU A 99 24.90 -15.56 22.76
N VAL A 100 24.24 -15.31 23.90
CA VAL A 100 23.94 -13.94 24.37
C VAL A 100 25.19 -13.21 24.85
N ALA A 101 26.16 -13.92 25.41
CA ALA A 101 27.43 -13.32 25.86
C ALA A 101 28.25 -12.64 24.75
N ASN A 102 27.96 -12.94 23.47
CA ASN A 102 28.67 -12.40 22.31
C ASN A 102 27.80 -11.46 21.45
N LEU A 103 26.58 -11.14 21.89
CA LEU A 103 25.70 -10.22 21.16
C LEU A 103 26.11 -8.76 21.41
N PRO A 104 26.10 -7.89 20.39
CA PRO A 104 26.38 -6.48 20.58
C PRO A 104 25.30 -5.82 21.48
N PRO A 105 25.68 -4.76 22.22
CA PRO A 105 24.85 -4.20 23.30
C PRO A 105 23.54 -3.56 22.83
N ASP A 106 23.39 -3.28 21.53
CA ASP A 106 22.20 -2.69 20.92
C ASP A 106 21.09 -3.72 20.64
N VAL A 107 21.44 -5.01 20.49
CA VAL A 107 20.48 -6.10 20.27
C VAL A 107 20.18 -6.89 21.54
N SER A 108 21.00 -6.75 22.59
CA SER A 108 20.85 -7.49 23.85
C SER A 108 19.61 -7.11 24.68
N GLY A 109 18.85 -6.09 24.27
CA GLY A 109 17.51 -5.79 24.78
C GLY A 109 17.37 -5.90 26.30
N ALA A 110 17.96 -4.93 27.00
CA ALA A 110 17.59 -4.61 28.39
C ALA A 110 16.19 -3.98 28.44
#